data_AF-A0A520V8T1-F1
#
_entry.id   AF-A0A520V8T1-F1
#
_cell.length_a   1.000
_cell.length_b   1.000
_cell.length_c   1.000
_cell.angle_alpha   90.00
_cell.angle_beta   90.00
_cell.angle_gamma   90.00
#
_symmetry.space_group_name_H-M   'P 1'
#
loop_
_entity.id
_entity.type
_entity.pdbx_description
1 polymer ?
#
loop_
_entity_poly.entity_id
_entity_poly.type
_entity_poly.pdbx_seq_one_letter_code
_entity_poly.pdbx_strand_id
1 'polypeptide(L)'
;MYYLLPGITEFQTIEKAIYFSLVTFITMGYGDIIINSSNRILAGFEAMNGVLLLGWTTAMMFSMLQFTLKEIKNNEVNSSSK
;
A
#
# COMPACT_ATOMS: atom_id res chain seq x y z
N MET A 1 -14.90 -31.16 -4.75
CA MET A 1 -16.08 -30.63 -4.02
C MET A 1 -15.78 -29.23 -3.44
N TYR A 2 -15.33 -28.27 -4.27
CA TYR A 2 -15.14 -26.84 -3.91
C TYR A 2 -15.81 -25.91 -4.95
N TYR A 3 -16.61 -26.50 -5.86
CA TYR A 3 -17.41 -25.80 -6.86
C TYR A 3 -18.83 -25.44 -6.35
N LEU A 4 -19.12 -25.65 -5.07
CA LEU A 4 -20.45 -25.57 -4.46
C LEU A 4 -20.67 -24.37 -3.53
N LEU A 5 -19.73 -23.42 -3.47
CA LEU A 5 -19.92 -22.13 -2.79
C LEU A 5 -19.99 -21.01 -3.83
N PRO A 6 -21.18 -20.72 -4.40
CA PRO A 6 -21.42 -19.50 -5.14
C PRO A 6 -21.56 -18.38 -4.11
N GLY A 7 -20.44 -17.94 -3.55
CA GLY A 7 -20.41 -16.98 -2.44
C GLY A 7 -19.55 -15.75 -2.68
N ILE A 8 -18.94 -15.62 -3.86
CA ILE A 8 -18.13 -14.45 -4.24
C ILE A 8 -18.68 -13.84 -5.53
N THR A 9 -19.96 -13.50 -5.51
CA THR A 9 -20.64 -12.73 -6.56
C THR A 9 -21.10 -11.36 -6.03
N GLU A 10 -20.39 -10.81 -5.04
CA GLU A 10 -20.59 -9.40 -4.62
C GLU A 10 -19.86 -8.41 -5.54
N PHE A 11 -18.81 -8.85 -6.23
CA PHE A 11 -18.20 -8.08 -7.31
C PHE A 11 -18.71 -8.62 -8.64
N GLN A 12 -19.44 -7.79 -9.39
CA GLN A 12 -20.02 -8.16 -10.69
C GLN A 12 -18.96 -8.64 -11.72
N THR A 13 -17.66 -8.45 -11.45
CA THR A 13 -16.51 -8.91 -12.25
C THR A 13 -15.22 -8.86 -11.39
N ILE A 14 -14.22 -9.70 -11.68
CA ILE A 14 -12.87 -9.64 -11.04
C ILE A 14 -12.27 -8.24 -11.12
N GLU A 15 -12.50 -7.53 -12.22
CA GLU A 15 -12.08 -6.14 -12.44
C GLU A 15 -12.58 -5.19 -11.34
N LYS A 16 -13.85 -5.31 -10.91
CA LYS A 16 -14.40 -4.49 -9.84
C LYS A 16 -13.79 -4.79 -8.47
N ALA A 17 -13.45 -6.04 -8.22
CA ALA A 17 -12.77 -6.43 -6.98
C ALA A 17 -11.36 -5.82 -6.92
N ILE A 18 -10.61 -5.91 -8.02
CA ILE A 18 -9.28 -5.30 -8.15
C ILE A 18 -9.36 -3.77 -8.06
N TYR A 19 -10.33 -3.14 -8.71
CA TYR A 19 -10.54 -1.70 -8.65
C TYR A 19 -10.82 -1.22 -7.22
N PHE A 20 -11.76 -1.87 -6.53
CA PHE A 20 -12.09 -1.55 -5.14
C PHE A 20 -10.88 -1.77 -4.21
N SER A 21 -10.16 -2.88 -4.35
CA SER A 21 -8.93 -3.20 -3.62
C SER A 21 -7.88 -2.12 -3.82
N LEU A 22 -7.58 -1.73 -5.07
CA LEU A 22 -6.63 -0.68 -5.41
C LEU A 22 -7.00 0.65 -4.76
N VAL A 23 -8.23 1.11 -4.99
CA VAL A 23 -8.75 2.39 -4.48
C VAL A 23 -8.72 2.44 -2.95
N THR A 24 -8.97 1.30 -2.29
CA THR A 24 -8.92 1.16 -0.84
C THR A 24 -7.47 1.08 -0.32
N PHE A 25 -6.59 0.37 -1.04
CA PHE A 25 -5.17 0.21 -0.74
C PHE A 25 -4.42 1.55 -0.80
N ILE A 26 -4.74 2.40 -1.77
CA ILE A 26 -4.17 3.75 -1.89
C ILE A 26 -4.93 4.79 -1.06
N THR A 27 -5.90 4.39 -0.23
CA THR A 27 -6.76 5.26 0.60
C THR A 27 -7.60 6.29 -0.16
N MET A 28 -7.76 6.13 -1.48
CA MET A 28 -8.52 7.06 -2.33
C MET A 28 -10.02 7.01 -2.02
N GLY A 29 -10.56 5.79 -1.85
CA GLY A 29 -11.92 5.56 -1.32
C GLY A 29 -13.06 6.25 -2.08
N TYR A 30 -13.14 6.12 -3.41
CA TYR A 30 -14.18 6.75 -4.25
C TYR A 30 -15.63 6.42 -3.83
N GLY A 31 -15.88 5.29 -3.16
CA GLY A 31 -17.18 4.96 -2.56
C GLY A 31 -18.27 4.54 -3.56
N ASP A 32 -17.89 4.36 -4.82
CA ASP A 32 -18.69 3.93 -5.98
C ASP A 32 -19.00 2.42 -5.97
N ILE A 33 -18.19 1.61 -5.28
CA ILE A 33 -18.47 0.20 -5.02
C ILE A 33 -18.59 0.01 -3.50
N ILE A 34 -19.78 -0.37 -3.03
CA ILE A 34 -20.09 -0.53 -1.60
C ILE A 34 -20.26 -2.03 -1.33
N ILE A 35 -19.38 -2.61 -0.53
CA ILE A 35 -19.49 -4.03 -0.14
C ILE A 35 -20.43 -4.16 1.06
N ASN A 36 -21.24 -5.22 1.05
CA ASN A 36 -22.21 -5.55 2.09
C ASN A 36 -21.51 -5.82 3.45
N SER A 37 -22.26 -5.66 4.54
CA SER A 37 -21.74 -5.39 5.90
C SER A 37 -20.63 -6.32 6.42
N SER A 38 -20.63 -7.60 6.07
CA SER A 38 -19.64 -8.57 6.58
C SER A 38 -18.23 -8.40 6.01
N ASN A 39 -18.11 -7.83 4.81
CA ASN A 39 -16.83 -7.69 4.11
C ASN A 39 -16.18 -6.30 4.30
N ARG A 40 -16.87 -5.36 4.99
CA ARG A 40 -16.33 -4.02 5.31
C ARG A 40 -15.09 -4.05 6.21
N ILE A 41 -15.02 -5.00 7.14
CA ILE A 41 -13.87 -5.15 8.03
C ILE A 41 -12.64 -5.60 7.24
N LEU A 42 -12.81 -6.51 6.28
CA LEU A 42 -11.73 -6.98 5.43
C LEU A 42 -11.18 -5.86 4.54
N ALA A 43 -12.07 -5.03 3.96
CA ALA A 43 -11.69 -3.83 3.24
C ALA A 43 -10.91 -2.83 4.12
N GLY A 44 -11.31 -2.66 5.39
CA GLY A 44 -10.57 -1.84 6.35
C GLY A 44 -9.17 -2.38 6.65
N PHE A 45 -9.01 -3.70 6.80
CA PHE A 45 -7.70 -4.33 6.96
C PHE A 45 -6.81 -4.18 5.73
N GLU A 46 -7.39 -4.24 4.53
CA GLU A 46 -6.67 -4.01 3.28
C GLU A 46 -6.15 -2.56 3.17
N ALA A 47 -6.99 -1.57 3.48
CA ALA A 47 -6.59 -0.17 3.56
C ALA A 47 -5.45 0.03 4.57
N MET A 48 -5.56 -0.57 5.75
CA MET A 48 -4.55 -0.47 6.81
C MET A 48 -3.21 -1.06 6.38
N ASN A 49 -3.23 -2.22 5.71
CA ASN A 49 -2.03 -2.83 5.15
C ASN A 49 -1.40 -1.95 4.06
N GLY A 50 -2.20 -1.33 3.19
CA GLY A 50 -1.70 -0.39 2.17
C GLY A 50 -1.00 0.83 2.76
N VAL A 51 -1.61 1.47 3.77
CA VAL A 51 -1.00 2.61 4.48
C VAL A 51 0.29 2.21 5.18
N LEU A 52 0.31 1.05 5.84
CA LEU A 52 1.49 0.58 6.57
C LEU A 52 2.65 0.29 5.62
N LEU A 53 2.39 -0.32 4.47
CA LEU A 53 3.39 -0.56 3.42
C LEU A 53 3.89 0.74 2.78
N LEU A 54 3.01 1.70 2.50
CA LEU A 54 3.40 3.01 1.98
C LEU A 54 4.25 3.81 2.99
N GLY A 55 3.86 3.79 4.26
CA GLY A 55 4.63 4.41 5.34
C GLY A 55 6.01 3.76 5.50
N TRP A 56 6.07 2.43 5.48
CA TRP A 56 7.32 1.68 5.60
C TRP A 56 8.28 1.92 4.43
N THR A 57 7.77 1.94 3.19
CA THR A 57 8.59 2.21 2.00
C THR A 57 9.11 3.65 1.98
N THR A 58 8.31 4.62 2.39
CA THR A 58 8.74 6.03 2.53
C THR A 58 9.83 6.17 3.59
N ALA A 59 9.67 5.53 4.75
CA ALA A 59 10.68 5.53 5.81
C ALA A 59 12.00 4.89 5.34
N MET A 60 11.91 3.77 4.63
CA MET A 60 13.09 3.09 4.06
C MET A 60 13.79 3.96 3.03
N MET A 61 13.05 4.60 2.12
CA MET A 61 13.60 5.55 1.14
C MET A 61 14.29 6.73 1.82
N PHE A 62 13.68 7.29 2.87
CA PHE A 62 14.27 8.40 3.62
C PHE A 62 15.54 7.97 4.38
N SER A 63 15.56 6.76 4.93
CA SER A 63 16.77 6.18 5.54
C SER A 63 17.90 6.03 4.52
N MET A 64 17.59 5.52 3.33
CA MET A 64 18.56 5.39 2.24
C MET A 64 19.08 6.75 1.78
N LEU A 65 18.19 7.74 1.62
CA LEU A 65 18.57 9.10 1.27
C LEU A 65 19.52 9.71 2.31
N GLN A 66 19.19 9.57 3.60
CA GLN A 66 20.06 10.05 4.68
C GLN A 66 21.42 9.36 4.69
N PHE A 67 21.45 8.05 4.40
CA PHE A 67 22.69 7.29 4.28
C PHE A 67 23.57 7.85 3.14
N THR A 68 23.01 8.04 1.95
CA THR A 68 23.74 8.61 0.81
C THR A 68 24.21 10.04 1.07
N LEU A 69 23.38 10.89 1.67
CA LEU A 69 23.74 12.27 2.00
C LEU A 69 24.88 12.32 3.04
N LYS A 70 24.84 11.44 4.04
CA LYS A 70 25.91 11.31 5.04
C LYS A 70 27.23 10.90 4.39
N GLU A 71 27.17 10.00 3.41
CA GLU A 71 28.34 9.53 2.68
C GLU A 71 28.94 10.63 1.79
N ILE A 72 28.12 11.41 1.07
CA ILE A 72 28.57 12.57 0.30
C ILE A 72 29.27 13.60 1.20
N LYS A 73 28.64 13.96 2.33
CA LYS A 73 29.21 14.92 3.28
C LYS A 73 30.56 14.47 3.85
N ASN A 74 30.70 13.19 4.18
CA ASN A 74 31.97 12.66 4.67
C ASN A 74 33.08 12.70 3.62
N ASN A 75 32.73 12.47 2.34
CA ASN A 75 33.68 12.54 1.23
C ASN A 75 34.17 13.97 0.96
N GLU A 76 33.29 14.97 1.07
CA GLU A 76 33.67 16.39 0.94
C GLU A 76 34.63 16.84 2.06
N VAL A 77 34.37 16.43 3.31
CA VAL A 77 35.24 16.75 4.46
C VAL A 77 36.63 16.12 4.31
N ASN A 78 36.72 14.87 3.86
CA ASN A 78 38.00 14.18 3.63
C ASN A 78 38.77 14.74 2.42
N SER A 79 38.08 15.33 1.42
CA SER A 79 38.73 15.96 0.28
C SER A 79 39.28 17.36 0.60
N SER A 80 38.68 18.08 1.54
CA SER A 80 39.10 19.44 1.91
C SER A 80 40.23 19.46 2.96
N SER A 81 40.57 18.32 3.55
CA SER A 81 41.67 18.17 4.51
C SER A 81 42.98 17.63 3.90
N LYS A 82 43.02 17.39 2.59
CA LYS A 82 44.23 17.07 1.81
C LYS A 82 44.69 18.29 1.03
#